data_AF-A0A812U8T7-F1
#
_entry.id   AF-A0A812U8T7-F1
#
_cell.length_a   1.000
_cell.length_b   1.000
_cell.length_c   1.000
_cell.angle_alpha   90.00
_cell.angle_beta   90.00
_cell.angle_gamma   90.00
#
_symmetry.space_group_name_H-M   'P 1'
#
loop_
_entity.id
_entity.type
_entity.pdbx_description
1 polymer ?
#
loop_
_entity_poly.entity_id
_entity_poly.type
_entity_poly.pdbx_seq_one_letter_code
_entity_poly.pdbx_strand_id
1 'polypeptide(L)'
;MKVKWMHVLCKEGIAQDSLFLIHQGAASVTCQGQRVSELKSGDIFGELVALGLSPMTTATITATDTCFVQELHSKILLPALEKFPEERQKLRQLAALRMEWRYALHDLQNFDWIRGAPVGFPALLEQMLTRWIFFRGDEIMVQGTPGDSLIMISTGSVEVRHDDRVIRELGGMILTGP
;
A
#
# COMPACT_ATOMS: atom_id res chain seq x y z
N MET A 1 -21.89 23.12 -1.48
CA MET A 1 -21.13 22.39 -2.52
C MET A 1 -19.87 23.19 -2.82
N LYS A 2 -18.68 22.62 -2.69
CA LYS A 2 -17.43 23.29 -3.08
C LYS A 2 -17.11 22.88 -4.51
N VAL A 3 -17.05 23.82 -5.43
CA VAL A 3 -16.66 23.57 -6.83
C VAL A 3 -15.17 23.87 -6.95
N LYS A 4 -14.38 22.87 -7.35
CA LYS A 4 -12.98 23.06 -7.72
C LYS A 4 -12.89 22.95 -9.23
N TRP A 5 -12.40 24.00 -9.88
CA TRP A 5 -12.09 24.01 -11.31
C TRP A 5 -10.76 23.30 -11.64
N MET A 6 -10.24 22.51 -10.70
CA MET A 6 -9.00 21.74 -10.89
C MET A 6 -9.33 20.42 -11.59
N HIS A 7 -8.64 20.18 -12.71
CA HIS A 7 -8.64 18.90 -13.41
C HIS A 7 -8.01 17.78 -12.55
N VAL A 8 -7.12 18.13 -11.62
CA VAL A 8 -6.42 17.19 -10.74
C VAL A 8 -7.12 17.09 -9.40
N LEU A 9 -7.66 15.91 -9.09
CA LEU A 9 -8.35 15.59 -7.84
C LEU A 9 -7.37 15.27 -6.71
N CYS A 10 -6.26 14.62 -7.05
CA CYS A 10 -5.19 14.24 -6.13
C CYS A 10 -3.87 14.24 -6.92
N LYS A 11 -2.78 14.69 -6.33
CA LYS A 11 -1.45 14.70 -6.96
C LYS A 11 -0.54 13.72 -6.21
N GLU A 12 0.27 12.96 -6.94
CA GLU A 12 1.27 12.03 -6.39
C GLU A 12 2.31 12.77 -5.53
N GLY A 13 2.79 12.11 -4.46
CA GLY A 13 3.83 12.61 -3.57
C GLY A 13 3.37 13.72 -2.63
N ILE A 14 2.06 13.89 -2.43
CA ILE A 14 1.50 14.91 -1.56
C ILE A 14 1.04 14.28 -0.24
N ALA A 15 1.40 14.89 0.87
CA ALA A 15 0.81 14.54 2.16
C ALA A 15 -0.67 14.93 2.19
N GLN A 16 -1.54 13.97 2.43
CA GLN A 16 -2.98 14.12 2.51
C GLN A 16 -3.52 13.07 3.48
N ASP A 17 -4.71 13.28 4.04
CA ASP A 17 -5.27 12.41 5.08
C ASP A 17 -6.74 12.06 4.82
N SER A 18 -7.19 12.10 3.57
CA SER A 18 -8.59 11.90 3.19
C SER A 18 -8.78 10.79 2.17
N LEU A 19 -9.86 10.03 2.36
CA LEU A 19 -10.45 9.11 1.40
C LEU A 19 -11.50 9.86 0.57
N PHE A 20 -11.53 9.60 -0.73
CA PHE A 20 -12.50 10.19 -1.64
C PHE A 20 -13.36 9.11 -2.29
N LEU A 21 -14.64 9.40 -2.47
CA LEU A 21 -15.60 8.54 -3.16
C LEU A 21 -16.10 9.26 -4.40
N ILE A 22 -16.04 8.62 -5.56
CA ILE A 22 -16.59 9.14 -6.82
C ILE A 22 -18.05 8.71 -6.92
N HIS A 23 -18.97 9.65 -6.82
CA HIS A 23 -20.40 9.40 -7.02
C HIS A 23 -20.78 9.42 -8.49
N GLN A 24 -20.16 10.29 -9.27
CA GLN A 24 -20.40 10.44 -10.70
C GLN A 24 -19.13 10.95 -11.40
N GLY A 25 -18.93 10.53 -12.65
CA GLY A 25 -17.82 10.94 -13.51
C GLY A 25 -16.76 9.86 -13.66
N ALA A 26 -15.65 10.24 -14.28
CA ALA A 26 -14.49 9.37 -14.50
C ALA A 26 -13.18 10.14 -14.28
N ALA A 27 -12.14 9.42 -13.87
CA ALA A 27 -10.80 9.97 -13.66
C ALA A 27 -9.71 8.99 -14.06
N SER A 28 -8.64 9.48 -14.67
CA SER A 28 -7.44 8.71 -14.96
C SER A 28 -6.52 8.64 -13.73
N VAL A 29 -5.85 7.49 -13.56
CA VAL A 29 -4.85 7.26 -12.51
C VAL A 29 -3.48 7.16 -13.16
N THR A 30 -2.56 8.01 -12.73
CA THR A 30 -1.18 8.03 -13.23
C THR A 30 -0.20 7.86 -12.06
N CYS A 31 0.75 6.95 -12.19
CA CYS A 31 1.82 6.69 -11.23
C CYS A 31 3.16 6.87 -11.95
N GLN A 32 4.08 7.67 -11.39
CA GLN A 32 5.37 7.95 -12.03
C GLN A 32 5.26 8.39 -13.50
N GLY A 33 4.21 9.15 -13.82
CA GLY A 33 3.94 9.63 -15.19
C GLY A 33 3.30 8.60 -16.14
N GLN A 34 3.13 7.34 -15.74
CA GLN A 34 2.44 6.32 -16.55
C GLN A 34 0.99 6.13 -16.12
N ARG A 35 0.06 6.09 -17.08
CA ARG A 35 -1.36 5.79 -16.80
C ARG A 35 -1.48 4.31 -16.43
N VAL A 36 -1.92 4.04 -15.21
CA VAL A 36 -2.01 2.68 -14.66
C VAL A 36 -3.45 2.19 -14.54
N SER A 37 -4.43 3.10 -14.47
CA SER A 37 -5.84 2.73 -14.30
C SER A 37 -6.79 3.89 -14.64
N GLU A 38 -8.09 3.63 -14.48
CA GLU A 38 -9.18 4.58 -14.56
C GLU A 38 -10.17 4.31 -13.42
N LEU A 39 -10.70 5.37 -12.83
CA LEU A 39 -11.72 5.35 -11.81
C LEU A 39 -13.05 5.85 -12.40
N LYS A 40 -14.14 5.26 -11.93
CA LYS A 40 -15.52 5.58 -12.31
C LYS A 40 -16.41 5.73 -11.08
N SER A 41 -17.68 6.04 -11.30
CA SER A 41 -18.69 6.05 -10.23
C SER A 41 -18.65 4.76 -9.40
N GLY A 42 -18.63 4.92 -8.08
CA GLY A 42 -18.50 3.83 -7.10
C GLY A 42 -17.07 3.59 -6.65
N ASP A 43 -16.06 4.07 -7.38
CA ASP A 43 -14.67 3.91 -6.98
C ASP A 43 -14.26 4.91 -5.90
N ILE A 44 -13.26 4.50 -5.12
CA ILE A 44 -12.63 5.34 -4.10
C ILE A 44 -11.16 5.59 -4.43
N PHE A 45 -10.56 6.64 -3.86
CA PHE A 45 -9.11 6.90 -3.93
C PHE A 45 -8.60 7.64 -2.69
N GLY A 46 -7.31 7.56 -2.42
CA GLY A 46 -6.70 8.16 -1.22
C GLY A 46 -6.82 7.27 0.02
N GLU A 47 -7.30 6.04 -0.12
CA GLU A 47 -7.44 5.05 0.94
C GLU A 47 -6.11 4.71 1.61
N LEU A 48 -5.00 4.69 0.86
CA LEU A 48 -3.69 4.37 1.42
C LEU A 48 -3.24 5.41 2.44
N VAL A 49 -3.42 6.69 2.14
CA VAL A 49 -3.07 7.77 3.07
C VAL A 49 -4.10 7.90 4.20
N ALA A 50 -5.39 7.73 3.88
CA ALA A 50 -6.46 7.84 4.86
C ALA A 50 -6.40 6.73 5.93
N LEU A 51 -5.92 5.54 5.57
CA LEU A 51 -5.69 4.43 6.48
C LEU A 51 -4.31 4.48 7.17
N GLY A 52 -3.46 5.47 6.85
CA GLY A 52 -2.10 5.57 7.38
C GLY A 52 -1.14 4.48 6.86
N LEU A 53 -1.45 3.88 5.71
CA LEU A 53 -0.64 2.84 5.07
C LEU A 53 0.44 3.42 4.16
N SER A 54 0.29 4.69 3.77
CA SER A 54 1.30 5.45 3.06
C SER A 54 1.35 6.87 3.62
N PRO A 55 2.53 7.47 3.81
CA PRO A 55 2.65 8.84 4.29
C PRO A 55 2.26 9.90 3.23
N MET A 56 2.27 9.52 1.94
CA MET A 56 1.97 10.40 0.82
C MET A 56 1.10 9.70 -0.21
N THR A 57 0.35 10.49 -0.97
CA THR A 57 -0.44 9.99 -2.09
C THR A 57 0.46 9.32 -3.12
N THR A 58 0.05 8.16 -3.60
CA THR A 58 0.87 7.26 -4.42
C THR A 58 0.57 7.35 -5.92
N ALA A 59 -0.36 8.21 -6.32
CA ALA A 59 -0.68 8.48 -7.72
C ALA A 59 -1.34 9.86 -7.88
N THR A 60 -1.25 10.36 -9.09
CA THR A 60 -2.00 11.52 -9.55
C THR A 60 -3.33 11.04 -10.13
N ILE A 61 -4.43 11.61 -9.63
CA ILE A 61 -5.79 11.34 -10.08
C ILE A 61 -6.30 12.58 -10.80
N THR A 62 -6.62 12.41 -12.08
CA THR A 62 -7.00 13.51 -12.96
C THR A 62 -8.37 13.22 -13.56
N ALA A 63 -9.35 14.08 -13.28
CA ALA A 63 -10.71 13.96 -13.77
C ALA A 63 -10.75 13.97 -15.30
N THR A 64 -11.28 12.93 -15.93
CA THR A 64 -11.48 12.86 -17.39
C THR A 64 -12.89 13.29 -17.80
N ASP A 65 -13.80 13.42 -16.83
CA ASP A 65 -15.15 13.98 -16.95
C ASP A 65 -15.50 14.80 -15.69
N THR A 66 -16.66 15.47 -15.68
CA THR A 66 -17.22 16.15 -14.51
C THR A 66 -17.41 15.15 -13.36
N CYS A 67 -16.57 15.28 -12.34
CA CYS A 67 -16.58 14.39 -11.19
C CYS A 67 -17.33 14.99 -10.00
N PHE A 68 -18.29 14.25 -9.47
CA PHE A 68 -18.90 14.52 -8.17
C PHE A 68 -18.26 13.63 -7.12
N VAL A 69 -17.45 14.22 -6.24
CA VAL A 69 -16.68 13.49 -5.23
C VAL A 69 -17.09 13.89 -3.81
N GLN A 70 -17.08 12.92 -2.90
CA GLN A 70 -17.18 13.14 -1.46
C GLN A 70 -15.84 12.87 -0.79
N GLU A 71 -15.50 13.68 0.19
CA GLU A 71 -14.27 13.57 0.97
C GLU A 71 -14.59 13.10 2.40
N LEU A 72 -13.83 12.11 2.88
CA LEU A 72 -13.91 11.59 4.24
C LEU A 72 -12.51 11.60 4.88
N HIS A 73 -12.32 12.47 5.87
CA HIS A 73 -11.05 12.59 6.59
C HIS A 73 -10.74 11.37 7.45
N SER A 74 -9.47 10.97 7.49
CA SER A 74 -8.90 9.89 8.32
C SER A 74 -9.31 10.00 9.78
N LYS A 75 -9.29 11.22 10.35
CA LYS A 75 -9.70 11.47 11.75
C LYS A 75 -11.14 11.07 12.07
N ILE A 76 -11.99 10.93 11.05
CA ILE A 76 -13.37 10.46 11.17
C ILE A 76 -13.45 8.98 10.79
N LEU A 77 -12.78 8.60 9.70
CA LEU A 77 -12.77 7.23 9.17
C LEU A 77 -12.16 6.24 10.18
N LEU A 78 -10.99 6.53 10.73
CA LEU A 78 -10.25 5.58 11.59
C LEU A 78 -11.03 5.20 12.86
N PRO A 79 -11.59 6.14 13.65
CA PRO A 79 -12.42 5.78 14.80
C PRO A 79 -13.71 5.03 14.43
N ALA A 80 -14.25 5.25 13.22
CA ALA A 80 -15.37 4.47 12.73
C ALA A 80 -14.95 3.02 12.44
N LEU A 81 -13.83 2.84 11.73
CA LEU A 81 -13.29 1.52 11.41
C LEU A 81 -12.86 0.71 12.64
N GLU A 82 -12.49 1.36 13.75
CA GLU A 82 -12.25 0.68 15.02
C GLU A 82 -13.50 -0.03 15.57
N LYS A 83 -14.69 0.51 15.30
CA LYS A 83 -15.97 -0.09 15.71
C LYS A 83 -16.47 -1.17 14.76
N PHE A 84 -15.92 -1.23 13.55
CA PHE A 84 -16.34 -2.10 12.46
C PHE A 84 -15.12 -2.81 11.84
N PRO A 85 -14.58 -3.83 12.53
CA PRO A 85 -13.32 -4.47 12.14
C PRO A 85 -13.40 -5.21 10.79
N GLU A 86 -14.57 -5.74 10.43
CA GLU A 86 -14.77 -6.38 9.13
C GLU A 86 -14.65 -5.37 7.97
N GLU A 87 -15.26 -4.20 8.11
CA GLU A 87 -15.18 -3.11 7.13
C GLU A 87 -13.76 -2.55 7.04
N ARG A 88 -13.06 -2.46 8.18
CA ARG A 88 -11.62 -2.12 8.21
C ARG A 88 -10.82 -3.13 7.38
N GLN A 89 -11.10 -4.42 7.53
CA GLN A 89 -10.42 -5.47 6.79
C GLN A 89 -10.73 -5.43 5.30
N LYS A 90 -11.99 -5.22 4.90
CA LYS A 90 -12.38 -5.06 3.49
C LYS A 90 -11.66 -3.87 2.84
N LEU A 91 -11.59 -2.73 3.52
CA LEU A 91 -10.90 -1.54 3.00
C LEU A 91 -9.38 -1.75 2.90
N ARG A 92 -8.80 -2.45 3.89
CA ARG A 92 -7.39 -2.89 3.87
C ARG A 92 -7.07 -3.83 2.70
N GLN A 93 -7.94 -4.79 2.40
CA GLN A 93 -7.78 -5.69 1.25
C GLN A 93 -7.84 -4.94 -0.08
N LEU A 94 -8.75 -3.98 -0.22
CA LEU A 94 -8.81 -3.12 -1.40
C LEU A 94 -7.53 -2.29 -1.57
N ALA A 95 -7.02 -1.72 -0.47
CA ALA A 95 -5.75 -1.00 -0.44
C ALA A 95 -4.57 -1.90 -0.86
N ALA A 96 -4.54 -3.14 -0.35
CA ALA A 96 -3.51 -4.13 -0.67
C ALA A 96 -3.48 -4.46 -2.17
N LEU A 97 -4.64 -4.77 -2.77
CA LEU A 97 -4.74 -5.08 -4.20
C LEU A 97 -4.18 -3.96 -5.09
N ARG A 98 -4.37 -2.70 -4.69
CA ARG A 98 -3.87 -1.52 -5.43
C ARG A 98 -2.39 -1.25 -5.21
N MET A 99 -1.83 -1.72 -4.10
CA MET A 99 -0.39 -1.69 -3.83
C MET A 99 0.36 -2.78 -4.61
N GLU A 100 -0.20 -4.00 -4.69
CA GLU A 100 0.42 -5.12 -5.41
C GLU A 100 0.81 -4.78 -6.85
N TRP A 101 -0.08 -4.10 -7.59
CA TRP A 101 0.20 -3.65 -8.95
C TRP A 101 1.35 -2.64 -9.06
N ARG A 102 1.60 -1.84 -8.01
CA ARG A 102 2.68 -0.83 -8.02
C ARG A 102 4.05 -1.44 -7.76
N TYR A 103 4.14 -2.40 -6.86
CA TYR A 103 5.39 -3.08 -6.50
C TYR A 103 5.60 -4.36 -7.33
N ALA A 104 4.84 -4.52 -8.43
CA ALA A 104 4.88 -5.72 -9.26
C ALA A 104 6.21 -5.93 -10.00
N LEU A 105 7.12 -4.95 -10.00
CA LEU A 105 8.29 -4.92 -10.87
C LEU A 105 9.60 -5.06 -10.07
N HIS A 106 10.25 -6.23 -10.22
CA HIS A 106 11.69 -6.45 -10.03
C HIS A 106 12.29 -6.25 -8.62
N ASP A 107 11.59 -6.67 -7.56
CA ASP A 107 12.08 -6.49 -6.19
C ASP A 107 13.33 -7.32 -5.87
N LEU A 108 13.48 -8.53 -6.43
CA LEU A 108 14.59 -9.41 -6.02
C LEU A 108 15.95 -8.80 -6.34
N GLN A 109 16.09 -8.10 -7.47
CA GLN A 109 17.37 -7.53 -7.91
C GLN A 109 17.90 -6.44 -6.96
N ASN A 110 17.03 -5.83 -6.15
CA ASN A 110 17.42 -4.82 -5.17
C ASN A 110 18.05 -5.43 -3.92
N PHE A 111 17.91 -6.74 -3.71
CA PHE A 111 18.50 -7.41 -2.55
C PHE A 111 19.91 -7.92 -2.84
N ASP A 112 20.86 -7.53 -2.00
CA ASP A 112 22.29 -7.86 -2.19
C ASP A 112 22.57 -9.36 -2.24
N TRP A 113 21.82 -10.19 -1.52
CA TRP A 113 22.05 -11.63 -1.42
C TRP A 113 21.84 -12.38 -2.75
N ILE A 114 21.03 -11.83 -3.66
CA ILE A 114 20.75 -12.46 -4.96
C ILE A 114 21.69 -11.98 -6.07
N ARG A 115 22.55 -10.99 -5.79
CA ARG A 115 23.52 -10.49 -6.77
C ARG A 115 24.47 -11.62 -7.20
N GLY A 116 24.68 -11.73 -8.51
CA GLY A 116 25.51 -12.77 -9.11
C GLY A 116 24.83 -14.13 -9.26
N ALA A 117 23.54 -14.26 -8.89
CA ALA A 117 22.79 -15.47 -9.17
C ALA A 117 22.63 -15.71 -10.69
N PRO A 118 22.51 -16.97 -11.14
CA PRO A 118 22.20 -17.28 -12.53
C PRO A 118 20.94 -16.53 -13.00
N VAL A 119 20.93 -16.06 -14.25
CA VAL A 119 19.86 -15.20 -14.80
C VAL A 119 18.45 -15.77 -14.60
N GLY A 120 18.30 -17.10 -14.62
CA GLY A 120 17.01 -17.76 -14.40
C GLY A 120 16.57 -17.92 -12.93
N PHE A 121 17.49 -17.78 -11.97
CA PHE A 121 17.19 -18.02 -10.56
C PHE A 121 16.29 -16.93 -9.94
N PRO A 122 16.58 -15.62 -10.08
CA PRO A 122 15.66 -14.57 -9.63
C PRO A 122 14.29 -14.68 -10.30
N ALA A 123 14.27 -14.94 -11.62
CA ALA A 123 13.02 -15.07 -12.37
C ALA A 123 12.16 -16.25 -11.87
N LEU A 124 12.80 -17.38 -11.52
CA LEU A 124 12.11 -18.53 -10.94
C LEU A 124 11.54 -18.20 -9.55
N LEU A 125 12.33 -17.55 -8.69
CA LEU A 125 11.86 -17.14 -7.37
C LEU A 125 10.70 -16.15 -7.47
N GLU A 126 10.79 -15.14 -8.34
CA GLU A 126 9.72 -14.16 -8.57
C GLU A 126 8.38 -14.81 -8.94
N GLN A 127 8.39 -15.97 -9.60
CA GLN A 127 7.17 -16.73 -9.92
C GLN A 127 6.60 -17.50 -8.72
N MET A 128 7.42 -17.82 -7.74
CA MET A 128 7.04 -18.64 -6.57
C MET A 128 6.80 -17.80 -5.31
N LEU A 129 7.14 -16.52 -5.31
CA LEU A 129 6.95 -15.63 -4.17
C LEU A 129 5.47 -15.36 -3.91
N THR A 130 5.09 -15.52 -2.63
CA THR A 130 3.83 -14.98 -2.13
C THR A 130 4.07 -13.55 -1.64
N ARG A 131 3.28 -12.59 -2.13
CA ARG A 131 3.35 -11.19 -1.69
C ARG A 131 2.43 -10.99 -0.50
N TRP A 132 2.98 -10.42 0.56
CA TRP A 132 2.24 -10.08 1.76
C TRP A 132 2.28 -8.57 1.98
N ILE A 133 1.14 -8.01 2.35
CA ILE A 133 1.04 -6.61 2.77
C ILE A 133 0.65 -6.61 4.24
N PHE A 134 1.56 -6.08 5.05
CA PHE A 134 1.34 -5.86 6.47
C PHE A 134 1.19 -4.37 6.74
N PHE A 135 0.30 -4.03 7.65
CA PHE A 135 0.07 -2.66 8.07
C PHE A 135 0.67 -2.41 9.45
N ARG A 136 0.79 -1.14 9.81
CA ARG A 136 1.29 -0.76 11.13
C ARG A 136 0.51 -1.47 12.24
N GLY A 137 1.25 -2.16 13.11
CA GLY A 137 0.73 -2.93 14.24
C GLY A 137 0.43 -4.40 13.94
N ASP A 138 0.53 -4.83 12.68
CA ASP A 138 0.40 -6.26 12.35
C ASP A 138 1.68 -6.99 12.79
N GLU A 139 1.53 -8.18 13.38
CA GLU A 139 2.64 -9.07 13.74
C GLU A 139 3.01 -9.92 12.52
N ILE A 140 4.26 -9.81 12.05
CA ILE A 140 4.75 -10.53 10.87
C ILE A 140 5.26 -11.93 11.25
N MET A 141 6.04 -12.02 12.33
CA MET A 141 6.59 -13.26 12.88
C MET A 141 6.54 -13.20 14.40
N VAL A 142 6.27 -14.33 15.05
CA VAL A 142 6.16 -14.43 16.50
C VAL A 142 7.33 -15.23 17.07
N GLN A 143 7.90 -14.79 18.19
CA GLN A 143 9.00 -15.50 18.83
C GLN A 143 8.53 -16.87 19.35
N GLY A 144 9.32 -17.91 19.07
CA GLY A 144 9.03 -19.27 19.54
C GLY A 144 8.02 -20.04 18.68
N THR A 145 7.44 -19.43 17.64
CA THR A 145 6.71 -20.18 16.62
C THR A 145 7.67 -20.72 15.57
N PRO A 146 7.67 -22.04 15.28
CA PRO A 146 8.45 -22.60 14.18
C PRO A 146 8.10 -21.93 12.86
N GLY A 147 9.11 -21.56 12.08
CA GLY A 147 8.94 -21.00 10.75
C GLY A 147 9.85 -21.68 9.73
N ASP A 148 9.33 -21.95 8.54
CA ASP A 148 10.06 -22.50 7.39
C ASP A 148 10.16 -21.52 6.21
N SER A 149 9.73 -20.27 6.42
CA SER A 149 9.64 -19.24 5.39
C SER A 149 10.72 -18.16 5.54
N LEU A 150 11.28 -17.74 4.40
CA LEU A 150 12.06 -16.51 4.26
C LEU A 150 11.11 -15.35 3.94
N ILE A 151 11.15 -14.27 4.72
CA ILE A 151 10.37 -13.06 4.43
C ILE A 151 11.31 -11.95 3.97
N MET A 152 11.01 -11.30 2.87
CA MET A 152 11.78 -10.16 2.36
C MET A 152 10.94 -8.90 2.45
N ILE A 153 11.48 -7.87 3.08
CA ILE A 153 10.81 -6.57 3.19
C ILE A 153 11.18 -5.77 1.95
N SER A 154 10.30 -5.79 0.93
CA SER A 154 10.49 -4.96 -0.26
C SER A 154 10.44 -3.47 0.04
N THR A 155 9.50 -3.04 0.89
CA THR A 155 9.32 -1.64 1.27
C THR A 155 8.85 -1.50 2.72
N GLY A 156 9.15 -0.35 3.33
CA GLY A 156 8.80 -0.04 4.72
C GLY A 156 9.87 -0.45 5.73
N SER A 157 9.52 -0.29 7.01
CA SER A 157 10.33 -0.73 8.14
C SER A 157 9.52 -1.59 9.11
N VAL A 158 10.21 -2.46 9.83
CA VAL A 158 9.64 -3.37 10.83
C VAL A 158 10.44 -3.25 12.13
N GLU A 159 9.74 -3.35 13.25
CA GLU A 159 10.36 -3.45 14.57
C GLU A 159 10.60 -4.92 14.92
N VAL A 160 11.84 -5.26 15.29
CA VAL A 160 12.19 -6.55 15.86
C VAL A 160 12.15 -6.42 17.38
N ARG A 161 11.30 -7.24 18.00
CA ARG A 161 11.12 -7.28 19.46
C ARG A 161 11.58 -8.61 20.03
N HIS A 162 12.08 -8.56 21.26
CA HIS A 162 12.34 -9.73 22.09
C HIS A 162 11.86 -9.42 23.50
N ASP A 163 11.02 -10.29 24.07
CA ASP A 163 10.39 -10.08 25.37
C ASP A 163 9.78 -8.66 25.49
N ASP A 164 9.00 -8.26 24.48
CA ASP A 164 8.33 -6.96 24.33
C ASP A 164 9.24 -5.72 24.23
N ARG A 165 10.56 -5.90 24.15
CA ARG A 165 11.52 -4.81 23.97
C ARG A 165 11.96 -4.73 22.51
N VAL A 166 11.88 -3.53 21.93
CA VAL A 166 12.43 -3.26 20.60
C VAL A 166 13.95 -3.39 20.67
N ILE A 167 14.49 -4.38 19.98
CA ILE A 167 15.94 -4.57 19.84
C ILE A 167 16.46 -3.80 18.63
N ARG A 168 15.69 -3.78 17.54
CA ARG A 168 16.14 -3.20 16.27
C ARG A 168 14.96 -2.80 15.38
N GLU A 169 15.18 -1.81 14.52
CA GLU A 169 14.32 -1.51 13.37
C GLU A 169 15.04 -1.95 12.08
N LEU A 170 14.32 -2.61 11.17
CA LEU A 170 14.83 -3.13 9.90
C LEU A 170 14.01 -2.56 8.74
N GLY A 171 14.64 -2.17 7.63
CA GLY A 171 13.94 -1.78 6.40
C GLY A 171 14.73 -2.23 5.18
N GLY A 172 14.04 -2.70 4.13
CA GLY A 172 14.70 -3.19 2.91
C GLY A 172 15.57 -4.44 3.11
N MET A 173 15.26 -5.28 4.10
CA MET A 173 16.09 -6.40 4.52
C MET A 173 15.31 -7.73 4.52
N ILE A 174 16.07 -8.83 4.54
CA ILE A 174 15.56 -10.19 4.70
C ILE A 174 15.34 -10.48 6.19
N LEU A 175 14.19 -11.06 6.52
CA LEU A 175 13.88 -11.67 7.80
C LEU A 175 13.91 -13.20 7.66
N THR A 176 14.56 -13.86 8.61
CA THR A 176 14.59 -15.32 8.72
C THR A 176 14.05 -15.70 10.09
N GLY A 177 13.19 -16.71 10.16
CA GLY A 177 12.79 -17.30 11.44
C GLY A 177 13.92 -18.14 12.04
N PRO A 178 14.08 -18.18 13.37
CA PRO A 178 14.92 -19.15 14.07
C PRO A 178 14.25 -20.53 14.18
#